data_AF-A0A349J9F0-F1
#
_entry.id   AF-A0A349J9F0-F1
#
_cell.length_a   1.000
_cell.length_b   1.000
_cell.length_c   1.000
_cell.angle_alpha   90.00
_cell.angle_beta   90.00
_cell.angle_gamma   90.00
#
_symmetry.space_group_name_H-M   'P 1'
#
loop_
_entity.id
_entity.type
_entity.pdbx_description
1 polymer ?
#
loop_
_entity_poly.entity_id
_entity_poly.type
_entity_poly.pdbx_seq_one_letter_code
_entity_poly.pdbx_strand_id
1 'polypeptide(L)'
;MLTKPEFLAALKRETKILSHLAAQLKPRHLAFRFTPPQRSTLELLQYLTINAQAGVGYYLTGSWDHWDDLAAAAKGVNLKNFPAALKVQVKSVQRMLATVSDQEWSSRTVRPMSGKGPSMTLDVALFESTLTTCIGYRMQLFLQAKAAGLSKLGSSDLWAGKH
;
A
#
# COMPACT_ATOMS: atom_id res chain seq x y z
N MET A 1 -19.57 -6.58 -6.32
CA MET A 1 -18.34 -5.88 -5.92
C MET A 1 -17.53 -6.74 -4.98
N LEU A 2 -16.23 -6.47 -4.81
CA LEU A 2 -15.34 -7.24 -3.94
C LEU A 2 -15.87 -7.26 -2.51
N THR A 3 -15.95 -8.45 -1.94
CA THR A 3 -16.25 -8.67 -0.54
C THR A 3 -15.07 -8.24 0.34
N LYS A 4 -15.33 -7.96 1.62
CA LYS A 4 -14.29 -7.63 2.59
C LYS A 4 -13.19 -8.71 2.69
N PRO A 5 -13.50 -10.03 2.73
CA PRO A 5 -12.46 -11.06 2.67
C PRO A 5 -11.59 -11.00 1.41
N GLU A 6 -12.18 -10.73 0.24
CA GLU A 6 -11.42 -10.64 -1.01
C GLU A 6 -10.51 -9.41 -1.05
N PHE A 7 -10.98 -8.25 -0.53
CA PHE A 7 -10.12 -7.07 -0.35
C PHE A 7 -8.92 -7.36 0.55
N LEU A 8 -9.15 -8.02 1.70
CA LEU A 8 -8.07 -8.41 2.61
C LEU A 8 -7.12 -9.44 1.97
N ALA A 9 -7.64 -10.38 1.18
CA ALA A 9 -6.83 -11.33 0.44
C ALA A 9 -5.95 -10.63 -0.61
N ALA A 10 -6.50 -9.64 -1.33
CA ALA A 10 -5.74 -8.82 -2.27
C ALA A 10 -4.62 -8.05 -1.57
N LEU A 11 -4.90 -7.40 -0.42
CA LEU A 11 -3.87 -6.68 0.34
C LEU A 11 -2.76 -7.61 0.88
N LYS A 12 -3.12 -8.83 1.30
CA LYS A 12 -2.14 -9.87 1.68
C LYS A 12 -1.26 -10.29 0.50
N ARG A 13 -1.85 -10.42 -0.69
CA ARG A 13 -1.11 -10.71 -1.93
C ARG A 13 -0.13 -9.58 -2.25
N GLU A 14 -0.56 -8.33 -2.14
CA GLU A 14 0.32 -7.16 -2.31
C GLU A 14 1.50 -7.19 -1.33
N THR A 15 1.23 -7.51 -0.06
CA THR A 15 2.29 -7.66 0.97
C THR A 15 3.33 -8.72 0.59
N LYS A 16 2.89 -9.86 0.04
CA LYS A 16 3.79 -10.92 -0.42
C LYS A 16 4.68 -10.44 -1.56
N ILE A 17 4.10 -9.78 -2.56
CA ILE A 17 4.83 -9.32 -3.75
C ILE A 17 5.82 -8.20 -3.37
N LEU A 18 5.40 -7.25 -2.54
CA LEU A 18 6.28 -6.20 -2.03
C LEU A 18 7.44 -6.77 -1.21
N SER A 19 7.18 -7.77 -0.36
CA SER A 19 8.24 -8.45 0.40
C SER A 19 9.24 -9.15 -0.53
N HIS A 20 8.76 -9.77 -1.62
CA HIS A 20 9.62 -10.37 -2.64
C HIS A 20 10.50 -9.34 -3.33
N LEU A 21 9.93 -8.22 -3.80
CA LEU A 21 10.70 -7.13 -4.42
C LEU A 21 11.74 -6.54 -3.45
N ALA A 22 11.35 -6.30 -2.20
CA ALA A 22 12.24 -5.76 -1.18
C ALA A 22 13.41 -6.70 -0.84
N ALA A 23 13.20 -8.02 -0.88
CA ALA A 23 14.26 -9.00 -0.65
C ALA A 23 15.38 -8.96 -1.71
N GLN A 24 15.11 -8.40 -2.90
CA GLN A 24 16.11 -8.22 -3.96
C GLN A 24 16.96 -6.95 -3.74
N LEU A 25 16.49 -6.02 -2.91
CA LEU A 25 17.17 -4.76 -2.65
C LEU A 25 18.38 -4.95 -1.72
N LYS A 26 19.36 -4.05 -1.87
CA LYS A 26 20.56 -3.93 -1.04
C LYS A 26 20.67 -2.48 -0.58
N PRO A 27 21.45 -2.18 0.48
CA PRO A 27 21.62 -0.81 0.96
C PRO A 27 21.96 0.21 -0.14
N ARG A 28 22.80 -0.17 -1.11
CA ARG A 28 23.18 0.68 -2.26
C ARG A 28 22.01 1.13 -3.15
N HIS A 29 20.87 0.42 -3.14
CA HIS A 29 19.69 0.78 -3.95
C HIS A 29 18.75 1.76 -3.23
N LEU A 30 18.94 1.99 -1.92
CA LEU A 30 17.96 2.68 -1.07
C LEU A 30 17.87 4.18 -1.32
N ALA A 31 19.00 4.81 -1.68
CA ALA A 31 19.07 6.25 -1.94
C ALA A 31 18.61 6.63 -3.36
N PHE A 32 18.40 5.66 -4.25
CA PHE A 32 18.01 5.93 -5.63
C PHE A 32 16.67 6.67 -5.68
N ARG A 33 16.61 7.70 -6.53
CA ARG A 33 15.40 8.46 -6.92
C ARG A 33 15.39 8.55 -8.45
N PHE A 34 14.23 8.49 -9.10
CA PHE A 34 14.19 8.77 -10.54
C PHE A 34 14.48 10.25 -10.83
N THR A 35 13.95 11.15 -9.99
CA THR A 35 14.21 12.60 -10.05
C THR A 35 14.34 13.16 -8.62
N PRO A 36 15.02 14.31 -8.42
CA PRO A 36 15.22 14.88 -7.08
C PRO A 36 13.95 15.04 -6.22
N PRO A 37 12.79 15.51 -6.74
CA PRO A 37 11.58 15.68 -5.93
C PRO A 37 10.81 14.38 -5.65
N GLN A 38 11.13 13.28 -6.34
CA GLN A 38 10.46 12.00 -6.11
C GLN A 38 11.05 11.26 -4.91
N ARG A 39 10.24 10.38 -4.30
CA ARG A 39 10.68 9.53 -3.18
C ARG A 39 11.88 8.68 -3.56
N SER A 40 12.83 8.58 -2.63
CA SER A 40 13.88 7.56 -2.67
C SER A 40 13.27 6.17 -2.49
N THR A 41 14.03 5.13 -2.81
CA THR A 41 13.57 3.75 -2.64
C THR A 41 13.21 3.48 -1.18
N LEU A 42 14.02 3.99 -0.23
CA LEU A 42 13.72 3.88 1.20
C LEU A 42 12.41 4.60 1.57
N GLU A 43 12.24 5.85 1.16
CA GLU A 43 11.00 6.60 1.44
C GLU A 43 9.77 5.94 0.82
N LEU A 44 9.91 5.33 -0.35
CA LEU A 44 8.84 4.57 -0.99
C LEU A 44 8.49 3.31 -0.19
N LEU A 45 9.49 2.56 0.31
CA LEU A 45 9.26 1.42 1.19
C LEU A 45 8.51 1.87 2.45
N GLN A 46 8.94 2.95 3.09
CA GLN A 46 8.28 3.50 4.29
C GLN A 46 6.81 3.84 4.00
N TYR A 47 6.54 4.56 2.90
CA TYR A 47 5.17 4.90 2.47
C TYR A 47 4.29 3.66 2.20
N LEU A 48 4.84 2.63 1.55
CA LEU A 48 4.13 1.37 1.27
C LEU A 48 3.70 0.60 2.52
N THR A 49 4.32 0.87 3.68
CA THR A 49 3.90 0.25 4.96
C THR A 49 2.72 0.94 5.64
N ILE A 50 2.26 2.07 5.11
CA ILE A 50 1.18 2.85 5.73
C ILE A 50 0.03 3.21 4.79
N ASN A 51 0.25 3.19 3.47
CA ASN A 51 -0.73 3.69 2.50
C ASN A 51 -2.11 3.00 2.57
N ALA A 52 -2.17 1.69 2.78
CA ALA A 52 -3.43 0.95 2.85
C ALA A 52 -4.21 1.26 4.13
N GLN A 53 -3.52 1.26 5.28
CA GLN A 53 -4.17 1.61 6.55
C GLN A 53 -4.56 3.08 6.60
N ALA A 54 -3.76 3.96 6.00
CA ALA A 54 -4.07 5.38 5.92
C ALA A 54 -5.34 5.62 5.07
N GLY A 55 -5.44 4.99 3.89
CA GLY A 55 -6.62 5.09 3.03
C GLY A 55 -7.89 4.50 3.67
N VAL A 56 -7.79 3.32 4.29
CA VAL A 56 -8.92 2.72 5.03
C VAL A 56 -9.34 3.63 6.19
N GLY A 57 -8.40 4.14 6.97
CA GLY A 57 -8.68 5.06 8.07
C GLY A 57 -9.44 6.30 7.59
N TYR A 58 -9.02 6.88 6.45
CA TYR A 58 -9.73 8.01 5.84
C TYR A 58 -11.18 7.66 5.48
N TYR A 59 -11.44 6.54 4.80
CA TYR A 59 -12.81 6.22 4.40
C TYR A 59 -13.73 5.89 5.55
N LEU A 60 -13.19 5.40 6.67
CA LEU A 60 -14.00 5.11 7.86
C LEU A 60 -14.30 6.37 8.67
N THR A 61 -13.34 7.29 8.78
CA THR A 61 -13.41 8.46 9.67
C THR A 61 -13.74 9.77 8.96
N GLY A 62 -13.48 9.86 7.66
CA GLY A 62 -13.56 11.09 6.87
C GLY A 62 -12.38 12.05 7.08
N SER A 63 -11.32 11.64 7.77
CA SER A 63 -10.18 12.50 8.15
C SER A 63 -8.82 11.85 7.89
N TRP A 64 -7.78 12.68 7.86
CA TRP A 64 -6.37 12.29 7.76
C TRP A 64 -5.61 12.42 9.09
N ASP A 65 -6.30 12.62 10.21
CA ASP A 65 -5.65 12.90 11.51
C ASP A 65 -4.63 11.82 11.93
N HIS A 66 -4.82 10.57 11.50
CA HIS A 66 -3.88 9.46 11.75
C HIS A 66 -2.61 9.50 10.88
N TRP A 67 -2.53 10.38 9.88
CA TRP A 67 -1.45 10.38 8.89
C TRP A 67 -0.08 10.64 9.52
N ASP A 68 0.05 11.66 10.35
CA ASP A 68 1.34 12.09 10.88
C ASP A 68 1.94 11.03 11.80
N ASP A 69 1.12 10.38 12.63
CA ASP A 69 1.54 9.27 13.49
C ASP A 69 2.02 8.07 12.68
N LEU A 70 1.28 7.71 11.63
CA LEU A 70 1.67 6.64 10.71
C LEU A 70 2.99 6.98 9.99
N ALA A 71 3.12 8.20 9.49
CA ALA A 71 4.31 8.65 8.78
C ALA A 71 5.54 8.69 9.71
N ALA A 72 5.36 9.13 10.95
CA ALA A 72 6.41 9.10 11.97
C ALA A 72 6.87 7.68 12.28
N ALA A 73 5.92 6.74 12.50
CA ALA A 73 6.24 5.34 12.73
C ALA A 73 6.95 4.69 11.53
N ALA A 74 6.55 5.05 10.30
CA ALA A 74 7.15 4.53 9.07
C ALA A 74 8.62 4.90 8.90
N LYS A 75 9.10 6.01 9.51
CA LYS A 75 10.52 6.41 9.43
C LYS A 75 11.48 5.35 9.98
N GLY A 76 11.02 4.49 10.90
CA GLY A 76 11.81 3.38 11.44
C GLY A 76 11.92 2.15 10.52
N VAL A 77 11.20 2.14 9.39
CA VAL A 77 11.20 1.01 8.44
C VAL A 77 12.48 0.99 7.62
N ASN A 78 13.06 -0.21 7.49
CA ASN A 78 14.25 -0.55 6.71
C ASN A 78 14.07 -1.95 6.08
N LEU A 79 15.05 -2.39 5.27
CA LEU A 79 14.96 -3.68 4.56
C LEU A 79 14.71 -4.89 5.49
N LYS A 80 15.25 -4.88 6.71
CA LYS A 80 15.13 -6.00 7.66
C LYS A 80 13.72 -6.13 8.23
N ASN A 81 13.09 -5.01 8.58
CA ASN A 81 11.78 -5.01 9.23
C ASN A 81 10.59 -4.75 8.27
N PHE A 82 10.85 -4.36 7.01
CA PHE A 82 9.82 -4.02 6.03
C PHE A 82 8.73 -5.11 5.85
N PRO A 83 9.06 -6.42 5.69
CA PRO A 83 8.01 -7.45 5.59
C PRO A 83 7.15 -7.57 6.85
N ALA A 84 7.72 -7.31 8.03
CA ALA A 84 6.98 -7.31 9.28
C ALA A 84 6.04 -6.10 9.36
N ALA A 85 6.51 -4.91 8.95
CA ALA A 85 5.71 -3.69 8.90
C ALA A 85 4.50 -3.82 7.95
N LEU A 86 4.67 -4.44 6.78
CA LEU A 86 3.55 -4.74 5.88
C LEU A 86 2.49 -5.67 6.54
N LYS A 87 2.93 -6.69 7.28
CA LYS A 87 2.02 -7.57 8.03
C LYS A 87 1.27 -6.80 9.14
N VAL A 88 1.94 -5.84 9.80
CA VAL A 88 1.30 -4.97 10.78
C VAL A 88 0.20 -4.13 10.12
N GLN A 89 0.48 -3.53 8.96
CA GLN A 89 -0.52 -2.80 8.17
C GLN A 89 -1.74 -3.66 7.82
N VAL A 90 -1.54 -4.88 7.33
CA VAL A 90 -2.66 -5.81 7.04
C VAL A 90 -3.50 -6.08 8.28
N LYS A 91 -2.87 -6.31 9.43
CA LYS A 91 -3.58 -6.53 10.71
C LYS A 91 -4.35 -5.28 11.15
N SER A 92 -3.78 -4.09 10.97
CA SER A 92 -4.46 -2.82 11.26
C SER A 92 -5.71 -2.66 10.37
N VAL A 93 -5.58 -2.89 9.07
CA VAL A 93 -6.71 -2.85 8.13
C VAL A 93 -7.77 -3.88 8.51
N GLN A 94 -7.38 -5.10 8.86
CA GLN A 94 -8.31 -6.13 9.30
C GLN A 94 -9.08 -5.71 10.56
N ARG A 95 -8.42 -5.10 11.55
CA ARG A 95 -9.08 -4.58 12.76
C ARG A 95 -10.07 -3.46 12.44
N MET A 96 -9.66 -2.52 11.59
CA MET A 96 -10.53 -1.41 11.16
C MET A 96 -11.77 -1.90 10.42
N LEU A 97 -11.63 -2.88 9.52
CA LEU A 97 -12.76 -3.40 8.75
C LEU A 97 -13.64 -4.39 9.53
N ALA A 98 -13.18 -4.87 10.69
CA ALA A 98 -14.00 -5.72 11.55
C ALA A 98 -15.16 -4.95 12.20
N THR A 99 -15.06 -3.62 12.32
CA THR A 99 -16.13 -2.77 12.86
C THR A 99 -17.18 -2.39 11.83
N VAL A 100 -16.99 -2.76 10.57
CA VAL A 100 -17.90 -2.45 9.46
C VAL A 100 -18.77 -3.67 9.22
N SER A 101 -20.10 -3.55 9.24
CA SER A 101 -21.00 -4.64 8.86
C SER A 101 -20.94 -4.92 7.35
N ASP A 102 -21.41 -6.09 6.91
CA ASP A 102 -21.45 -6.41 5.47
C ASP A 102 -22.44 -5.52 4.71
N GLN A 103 -23.52 -5.07 5.37
CA GLN A 103 -24.44 -4.09 4.81
C GLN A 103 -23.76 -2.73 4.62
N GLU A 104 -23.04 -2.22 5.63
CA GLU A 104 -22.29 -0.97 5.51
C GLU A 104 -21.21 -1.07 4.44
N TRP A 105 -20.52 -2.20 4.33
CA TRP A 105 -19.51 -2.45 3.31
C TRP A 105 -20.03 -2.20 1.89
N SER A 106 -21.23 -2.71 1.58
CA SER A 106 -21.79 -2.64 0.22
C SER A 106 -22.73 -1.46 -0.02
N SER A 107 -23.10 -0.69 1.00
CA SER A 107 -24.12 0.37 0.86
C SER A 107 -23.71 1.73 1.43
N ARG A 108 -22.70 1.80 2.31
CA ARG A 108 -22.25 3.09 2.86
C ARG A 108 -21.66 3.94 1.74
N THR A 109 -22.30 5.05 1.45
CA THR A 109 -21.82 6.03 0.48
C THR A 109 -20.71 6.89 1.08
N VAL A 110 -19.60 7.03 0.35
CA VAL A 110 -18.45 7.86 0.72
C VAL A 110 -18.03 8.75 -0.44
N ARG A 111 -17.32 9.85 -0.15
CA ARG A 111 -16.73 10.71 -1.18
C ARG A 111 -15.31 10.25 -1.53
N PRO A 112 -14.85 10.45 -2.78
CA PRO A 112 -13.45 10.19 -3.16
C PRO A 112 -12.46 10.93 -2.26
N MET A 113 -11.30 10.32 -1.98
CA MET A 113 -10.20 10.95 -1.23
C MET A 113 -9.72 12.28 -1.85
N SER A 114 -9.88 12.46 -3.16
CA SER A 114 -9.54 13.71 -3.85
C SER A 114 -10.49 14.87 -3.54
N GLY A 115 -11.64 14.59 -2.89
CA GLY A 115 -12.74 15.53 -2.73
C GLY A 115 -13.50 15.85 -4.02
N LYS A 116 -13.09 15.28 -5.16
CA LYS A 116 -13.63 15.55 -6.50
C LYS A 116 -14.22 14.28 -7.12
N GLY A 117 -15.36 14.42 -7.77
CA GLY A 117 -16.07 13.32 -8.44
C GLY A 117 -17.30 12.83 -7.67
N PRO A 118 -18.05 11.86 -8.23
CA PRO A 118 -19.26 11.34 -7.62
C PRO A 118 -18.94 10.53 -6.36
N SER A 119 -19.90 10.49 -5.43
CA SER A 119 -19.86 9.55 -4.33
C SER A 119 -20.00 8.11 -4.82
N MET A 120 -19.49 7.16 -4.04
CA MET A 120 -19.50 5.74 -4.36
C MET A 120 -19.67 4.93 -3.07
N THR A 121 -20.02 3.64 -3.18
CA THR A 121 -20.09 2.76 -2.01
C THR A 121 -18.69 2.48 -1.46
N LEU A 122 -18.60 2.18 -0.17
CA LEU A 122 -17.33 2.01 0.55
C LEU A 122 -16.43 0.94 -0.09
N ASP A 123 -17.02 -0.16 -0.54
CA ASP A 123 -16.33 -1.21 -1.28
C ASP A 123 -15.69 -0.70 -2.59
N VAL A 124 -16.39 0.13 -3.37
CA VAL A 124 -15.83 0.78 -4.58
C VAL A 124 -14.66 1.64 -4.17
N ALA A 125 -14.88 2.51 -3.19
CA ALA A 125 -13.87 3.46 -2.75
C ALA A 125 -12.59 2.76 -2.32
N LEU A 126 -12.69 1.72 -1.49
CA LEU A 126 -11.53 0.97 -1.03
C LEU A 126 -10.80 0.23 -2.15
N PHE A 127 -11.55 -0.33 -3.11
CA PHE A 127 -10.94 -0.97 -4.28
C PHE A 127 -10.26 0.05 -5.21
N GLU A 128 -11.02 1.00 -5.74
CA GLU A 128 -10.58 1.92 -6.79
C GLU A 128 -9.49 2.89 -6.33
N SER A 129 -9.45 3.22 -5.04
CA SER A 129 -8.45 4.12 -4.51
C SER A 129 -7.37 3.39 -3.70
N THR A 130 -7.73 2.67 -2.63
CA THR A 130 -6.74 2.19 -1.66
C THR A 130 -5.93 1.03 -2.25
N LEU A 131 -6.61 0.04 -2.83
CA LEU A 131 -5.92 -1.09 -3.45
C LEU A 131 -5.18 -0.66 -4.73
N THR A 132 -5.80 0.16 -5.58
CA THR A 132 -5.14 0.73 -6.77
C THR A 132 -3.89 1.51 -6.40
N THR A 133 -3.92 2.30 -5.32
CA THR A 133 -2.74 3.02 -4.81
C THR A 133 -1.63 2.05 -4.42
N CYS A 134 -1.96 0.96 -3.71
CA CYS A 134 -0.97 -0.07 -3.37
C CYS A 134 -0.32 -0.68 -4.62
N ILE A 135 -1.14 -1.01 -5.63
CA ILE A 135 -0.68 -1.58 -6.90
C ILE A 135 0.19 -0.60 -7.68
N GLY A 136 -0.21 0.67 -7.76
CA GLY A 136 0.53 1.73 -8.44
C GLY A 136 1.90 1.97 -7.82
N TYR A 137 1.98 2.06 -6.49
CA TYR A 137 3.26 2.24 -5.81
C TYR A 137 4.13 0.96 -5.78
N ARG A 138 3.54 -0.23 -5.88
CA ARG A 138 4.29 -1.47 -6.16
C ARG A 138 4.97 -1.39 -7.53
N MET A 139 4.25 -0.96 -8.56
CA MET A 139 4.83 -0.75 -9.89
C MET A 139 5.99 0.25 -9.82
N GLN A 140 5.81 1.36 -9.10
CA GLN A 140 6.89 2.31 -8.88
C GLN A 140 8.11 1.65 -8.23
N LEU A 141 7.93 0.86 -7.17
CA LEU A 141 9.02 0.14 -6.50
C LEU A 141 9.77 -0.78 -7.46
N PHE A 142 9.05 -1.54 -8.29
CA PHE A 142 9.66 -2.41 -9.29
C PHE A 142 10.51 -1.64 -10.30
N LEU A 143 9.98 -0.56 -10.86
CA LEU A 143 10.73 0.26 -11.82
C LEU A 143 11.94 0.93 -11.16
N GLN A 144 11.78 1.39 -9.92
CA GLN A 144 12.83 2.04 -9.15
C GLN A 144 13.96 1.06 -8.81
N ALA A 145 13.62 -0.17 -8.44
CA ALA A 145 14.56 -1.27 -8.22
C ALA A 145 15.36 -1.60 -9.50
N LYS A 146 14.69 -1.66 -10.66
CA LYS A 146 15.37 -1.89 -11.96
C LYS A 146 16.33 -0.76 -12.30
N ALA A 147 15.88 0.48 -12.18
CA ALA A 147 16.70 1.65 -12.46
C ALA A 147 17.89 1.79 -11.48
N ALA A 148 17.74 1.31 -10.24
CA ALA A 148 18.82 1.20 -9.26
C ALA A 148 19.82 0.05 -9.52
N GLY A 149 19.70 -0.67 -10.65
CA GLY A 149 20.66 -1.68 -11.10
C GLY A 149 20.24 -3.14 -10.94
N LEU A 150 19.00 -3.43 -10.53
CA LEU A 150 18.47 -4.81 -10.51
C LEU A 150 17.92 -5.20 -11.89
N SER A 151 18.80 -5.27 -12.89
CA SER A 151 18.45 -5.51 -14.30
C SER A 151 17.76 -6.84 -14.58
N LYS A 152 17.93 -7.84 -13.70
CA LYS A 152 17.32 -9.17 -13.82
C LYS A 152 15.85 -9.23 -13.39
N LEU A 153 15.29 -8.17 -12.80
CA LEU A 153 13.88 -8.17 -12.41
C LEU A 153 12.97 -8.25 -13.64
N GLY A 154 12.13 -9.27 -13.67
CA GLY A 154 11.18 -9.57 -14.71
C GLY A 154 9.74 -9.25 -14.31
N SER A 155 8.82 -9.42 -15.26
CA SER A 155 7.39 -9.20 -15.02
C SER A 155 6.82 -10.15 -13.95
N SER A 156 7.38 -11.36 -13.79
CA SER A 156 6.99 -12.31 -12.75
C SER A 156 7.25 -11.79 -11.33
N ASP A 157 8.35 -11.05 -11.12
CA ASP A 157 8.67 -10.41 -9.84
C ASP A 157 7.58 -9.39 -9.46
N LEU A 158 7.17 -8.57 -10.43
CA LEU A 158 6.18 -7.52 -10.26
C LEU A 158 4.76 -8.06 -10.01
N TRP A 159 4.34 -9.07 -10.76
CA TRP A 159 2.94 -9.49 -10.76
C TRP A 159 2.65 -10.69 -9.86
N ALA A 160 3.63 -11.56 -9.64
CA ALA A 160 3.46 -12.80 -8.89
C ALA A 160 4.35 -12.90 -7.65
N GLY A 161 5.40 -12.06 -7.54
CA GLY A 161 6.40 -12.17 -6.48
C GLY A 161 7.13 -13.52 -6.57
N LYS A 162 7.55 -13.90 -7.78
CA LYS A 162 8.26 -15.14 -8.09
C LYS A 162 9.42 -14.85 -9.04
N HIS A 163 10.51 -15.60 -8.87
CA HIS A 163 11.51 -15.86 -9.92
C HIS A 163 11.07 -17.08 -10.71
#